data_AF-A0A075HFD0-F1
#
_entry.id   AF-A0A075HFD0-F1
#
_cell.length_a   1.000
_cell.length_b   1.000
_cell.length_c   1.000
_cell.angle_alpha   90.00
_cell.angle_beta   90.00
_cell.angle_gamma   90.00
#
_symmetry.space_group_name_H-M   'P 1'
#
loop_
_entity.id
_entity.type
_entity.pdbx_description
1 polymer ?
#
loop_
_entity_poly.entity_id
_entity_poly.type
_entity_poly.pdbx_seq_one_letter_code
_entity_poly.pdbx_strand_id
1 'polypeptide(L)'
;MSDTKTIISHESEYKSKPYSVLVTGATGFVGNRLISALVEKGYKVKALSRKNLPSKENVKFVQADAFDVRSLSNAMKGTEVAFYLLHSMEDNISAWRNFAEREKFQAENFLRAAEEAGVKRIIYLGGLVSESISLSPHMASRKKVGEILASGKIPVTELRASIIIGSGGGSYAMLRYLAERLRVMVCPKWVKSLAQPIAVDDVVKYLVGSMENSITSGKVFEIGGPDKMTYEKLMRVYAKFIKKNIFIIQIPFLTTRLSSYWVDLITPVKASLARPLVDSLVHDTVVTDDKITKIIPFERKTVIESIEIATKEMAASPPETDAKTEKTGFKINQKILLMTFIGFAICGTTYYWIDDRPDVYSLGWILGSIIWYAAIGFGMIFVYNKTRLGYLIGGVLSWVTLAFWLFDNYYIVFQMSLIAEEPNFAMTVRNFVGIAIASIAVISSHNLFHKVIDYQYRGKPIE
;
A
#
# COMPACT_ATOMS: atom_id res chain seq x y z
N MET A 1 31.81 -35.00 34.30
CA MET A 1 30.35 -35.27 34.17
C MET A 1 29.75 -34.01 33.54
N SER A 2 29.85 -33.86 32.21
CA SER A 2 28.87 -34.33 31.21
C SER A 2 27.47 -33.80 31.48
N ASP A 3 27.11 -32.71 30.79
CA ASP A 3 25.73 -32.46 30.33
C ASP A 3 25.79 -31.65 29.04
N THR A 4 26.32 -32.29 28.00
CA THR A 4 26.16 -31.85 26.62
C THR A 4 24.71 -32.08 26.25
N LYS A 5 23.84 -31.07 26.42
CA LYS A 5 22.48 -31.09 25.87
C LYS A 5 22.59 -31.18 24.34
N THR A 6 22.42 -32.39 23.83
CA THR A 6 22.19 -32.66 22.41
C THR A 6 20.95 -31.88 21.98
N ILE A 7 21.14 -30.75 21.30
CA ILE A 7 20.10 -30.10 20.53
C ILE A 7 19.85 -31.03 19.33
N ILE A 8 18.88 -31.94 19.46
CA ILE A 8 18.41 -32.75 18.34
C ILE A 8 17.76 -31.76 17.36
N SER A 9 18.49 -31.38 16.29
CA SER A 9 17.94 -30.54 15.24
C SER A 9 16.95 -31.37 14.42
N HIS A 10 15.66 -31.02 14.47
CA HIS A 10 14.59 -31.64 13.66
C HIS A 10 14.74 -31.37 12.15
N GLU A 11 15.83 -30.73 11.73
CA GLU A 11 16.16 -30.50 10.33
C GLU A 11 16.16 -31.81 9.52
N SER A 12 16.58 -32.92 10.13
CA SER A 12 16.62 -34.25 9.51
C SER A 12 15.26 -34.96 9.44
N GLU A 13 14.35 -34.71 10.38
CA GLU A 13 13.09 -35.44 10.47
C GLU A 13 12.13 -35.05 9.33
N TYR A 14 11.93 -33.77 9.08
CA TYR A 14 11.02 -33.32 8.02
C TYR A 14 11.58 -33.58 6.61
N LYS A 15 12.91 -33.57 6.43
CA LYS A 15 13.55 -33.92 5.14
C LYS A 15 13.32 -35.40 4.77
N SER A 16 13.19 -36.28 5.76
CA SER A 16 12.95 -37.72 5.54
C SER A 16 11.52 -38.03 5.04
N LYS A 17 10.55 -37.14 5.29
CA LYS A 17 9.14 -37.30 4.90
C LYS A 17 8.80 -36.29 3.80
N PRO A 18 8.77 -36.70 2.51
CA PRO A 18 8.51 -35.77 1.42
C PRO A 18 7.12 -35.13 1.56
N TYR A 19 7.03 -33.82 1.33
CA TYR A 19 5.76 -33.07 1.37
C TYR A 19 5.09 -32.99 2.75
N SER A 20 5.87 -33.20 3.83
CA SER A 20 5.44 -33.00 5.22
C SER A 20 5.26 -31.53 5.62
N VAL A 21 5.75 -30.59 4.81
CA VAL A 21 5.63 -29.15 5.04
C VAL A 21 4.58 -28.57 4.10
N LEU A 22 3.59 -27.87 4.63
CA LEU A 22 2.57 -27.15 3.86
C LEU A 22 2.70 -25.64 4.08
N VAL A 23 2.65 -24.88 2.98
CA VAL A 23 2.65 -23.42 3.01
C VAL A 23 1.34 -22.90 2.42
N THR A 24 0.54 -22.22 3.25
CA THR A 24 -0.59 -21.42 2.76
C THR A 24 -0.12 -20.07 2.24
N GLY A 25 -0.95 -19.37 1.46
CA GLY A 25 -0.54 -18.12 0.84
C GLY A 25 0.64 -18.29 -0.11
N ALA A 26 0.76 -19.48 -0.73
CA ALA A 26 1.93 -19.89 -1.51
C ALA A 26 2.27 -18.97 -2.70
N THR A 27 1.28 -18.29 -3.25
CA THR A 27 1.43 -17.33 -4.35
C THR A 27 1.67 -15.90 -3.85
N GLY A 28 1.65 -15.67 -2.55
CA GLY A 28 1.77 -14.34 -1.93
C GLY A 28 3.21 -13.91 -1.66
N PHE A 29 3.34 -12.64 -1.26
CA PHE A 29 4.61 -11.95 -1.00
C PHE A 29 5.62 -12.73 -0.14
N VAL A 30 5.18 -13.25 1.01
CA VAL A 30 6.02 -14.03 1.93
C VAL A 30 6.05 -15.51 1.56
N GLY A 31 4.90 -16.08 1.18
CA GLY A 31 4.76 -17.52 0.95
C GLY A 31 5.64 -18.03 -0.19
N ASN A 32 5.74 -17.27 -1.29
CA ASN A 32 6.60 -17.66 -2.41
C ASN A 32 8.09 -17.72 -2.00
N ARG A 33 8.58 -16.70 -1.27
CA ARG A 33 9.96 -16.65 -0.77
C ARG A 33 10.23 -17.74 0.28
N LEU A 34 9.27 -18.03 1.13
CA LEU A 34 9.37 -19.14 2.09
C LEU A 34 9.50 -20.48 1.37
N ILE A 35 8.70 -20.73 0.33
CA ILE A 35 8.80 -21.96 -0.46
C ILE A 35 10.18 -22.09 -1.10
N SER A 36 10.69 -21.02 -1.73
CA SER A 36 12.04 -21.03 -2.31
C SER A 36 13.11 -21.35 -1.26
N ALA A 37 13.09 -20.69 -0.11
CA ALA A 37 14.06 -20.93 0.97
C ALA A 37 13.97 -22.37 1.53
N LEU A 38 12.77 -22.94 1.64
CA LEU A 38 12.59 -24.32 2.06
C LEU A 38 13.14 -25.31 1.01
N VAL A 39 12.88 -25.07 -0.28
CA VAL A 39 13.41 -25.92 -1.36
C VAL A 39 14.93 -25.84 -1.45
N GLU A 40 15.52 -24.66 -1.31
CA GLU A 40 16.98 -24.46 -1.26
C GLU A 40 17.63 -25.24 -0.10
N LYS A 41 16.91 -25.40 1.02
CA LYS A 41 17.33 -26.25 2.15
C LYS A 41 17.08 -27.75 1.94
N GLY A 42 16.50 -28.15 0.81
CA GLY A 42 16.24 -29.55 0.45
C GLY A 42 14.88 -30.08 0.90
N TYR A 43 13.95 -29.23 1.35
CA TYR A 43 12.60 -29.66 1.68
C TYR A 43 11.73 -29.82 0.44
N LYS A 44 10.84 -30.82 0.45
CA LYS A 44 9.74 -30.95 -0.52
C LYS A 44 8.47 -30.37 0.10
N VAL A 45 7.87 -29.38 -0.55
CA VAL A 45 6.83 -28.52 0.04
C VAL A 45 5.49 -28.70 -0.67
N LYS A 46 4.40 -28.72 0.09
CA LYS A 46 3.04 -28.53 -0.45
C LYS A 46 2.69 -27.05 -0.46
N ALA A 47 2.44 -26.52 -1.63
CA ALA A 47 2.05 -25.13 -1.84
C ALA A 47 0.52 -25.05 -2.00
N LEU A 48 -0.17 -24.51 -0.98
CA LEU A 48 -1.63 -24.38 -1.03
C LEU A 48 -2.03 -23.15 -1.84
N SER A 49 -2.89 -23.36 -2.85
CA SER A 49 -3.41 -22.33 -3.74
C SER A 49 -4.92 -22.50 -3.96
N ARG A 50 -5.64 -21.39 -4.18
CA ARG A 50 -7.05 -21.42 -4.61
C ARG A 50 -7.21 -21.91 -6.06
N LYS A 51 -6.22 -21.59 -6.90
CA LYS A 51 -6.17 -22.00 -8.30
C LYS A 51 -5.42 -23.32 -8.43
N ASN A 52 -5.84 -24.14 -9.38
CA ASN A 52 -5.06 -25.29 -9.80
C ASN A 52 -3.81 -24.80 -10.56
N LEU A 53 -2.62 -25.07 -10.00
CA LEU A 53 -1.34 -24.64 -10.55
C LEU A 53 -0.46 -25.87 -10.81
N PRO A 54 0.38 -25.87 -11.86
CA PRO A 54 1.27 -26.99 -12.13
C PRO A 54 2.31 -27.12 -11.02
N SER A 55 2.55 -28.36 -10.58
CA SER A 55 3.64 -28.67 -9.64
C SER A 55 5.00 -28.45 -10.29
N LYS A 56 5.99 -28.07 -9.48
CA LYS A 56 7.38 -27.85 -9.90
C LYS A 56 8.29 -28.82 -9.15
N GLU A 57 9.56 -28.86 -9.52
CA GLU A 57 10.54 -29.63 -8.77
C GLU A 57 10.51 -29.26 -7.28
N ASN A 58 10.39 -30.27 -6.41
CA ASN A 58 10.27 -30.14 -4.96
C ASN A 58 9.07 -29.32 -4.42
N VAL A 59 8.17 -28.86 -5.29
CA VAL A 59 6.97 -28.08 -4.91
C VAL A 59 5.72 -28.71 -5.50
N LYS A 60 4.89 -29.30 -4.65
CA LYS A 60 3.58 -29.83 -5.03
C LYS A 60 2.49 -28.80 -4.77
N PHE A 61 1.89 -28.24 -5.81
CA PHE A 61 0.71 -27.39 -5.63
C PHE A 61 -0.51 -28.24 -5.26
N VAL A 62 -1.21 -27.84 -4.21
CA VAL A 62 -2.46 -28.46 -3.77
C VAL A 62 -3.57 -27.41 -3.79
N GLN A 63 -4.66 -27.73 -4.46
CA GLN A 63 -5.81 -26.82 -4.54
C GLN A 63 -6.65 -26.95 -3.28
N ALA A 64 -6.94 -25.84 -2.61
CA ALA A 64 -7.92 -25.78 -1.55
C ALA A 64 -8.57 -24.41 -1.40
N ASP A 65 -9.82 -24.40 -0.96
CA ASP A 65 -10.53 -23.20 -0.50
C ASP A 65 -10.47 -23.11 1.03
N ALA A 66 -10.04 -21.97 1.55
CA ALA A 66 -9.99 -21.72 3.00
C ALA A 66 -11.38 -21.66 3.65
N PHE A 67 -12.45 -21.50 2.85
CA PHE A 67 -13.84 -21.56 3.31
C PHE A 67 -14.42 -22.99 3.30
N ASP A 68 -13.70 -23.98 2.78
CA ASP A 68 -14.11 -25.40 2.74
C ASP A 68 -13.15 -26.28 3.56
N VAL A 69 -13.61 -26.71 4.75
CA VAL A 69 -12.85 -27.56 5.67
C VAL A 69 -12.44 -28.89 5.03
N ARG A 70 -13.30 -29.51 4.21
CA ARG A 70 -12.97 -30.81 3.58
C ARG A 70 -11.87 -30.65 2.53
N SER A 71 -11.92 -29.55 1.78
CA SER A 71 -10.88 -29.19 0.82
C SER A 71 -9.52 -29.00 1.50
N LEU A 72 -9.50 -28.25 2.61
CA LEU A 72 -8.30 -28.05 3.44
C LEU A 72 -7.77 -29.36 4.02
N SER A 73 -8.63 -30.18 4.62
CA SER A 73 -8.28 -31.46 5.25
C SER A 73 -7.63 -32.40 4.23
N ASN A 74 -8.20 -32.49 3.02
CA ASN A 74 -7.62 -33.25 1.91
C ASN A 74 -6.25 -32.72 1.47
N ALA A 75 -6.07 -31.40 1.38
CA ALA A 75 -4.79 -30.79 1.01
C ALA A 75 -3.69 -31.03 2.07
N MET A 76 -4.08 -31.12 3.35
CA MET A 76 -3.18 -31.32 4.49
C MET A 76 -2.80 -32.79 4.76
N LYS A 77 -3.41 -33.78 4.10
CA LYS A 77 -3.10 -35.21 4.32
C LYS A 77 -1.60 -35.53 4.24
N GLY A 78 -1.00 -35.98 5.34
CA GLY A 78 0.44 -36.30 5.42
C GLY A 78 1.36 -35.09 5.66
N THR A 79 0.79 -33.95 6.05
CA THR A 79 1.54 -32.76 6.50
C THR A 79 1.76 -32.84 8.01
N GLU A 80 2.98 -32.54 8.45
CA GLU A 80 3.35 -32.45 9.87
C GLU A 80 3.49 -30.99 10.34
N VAL A 81 3.94 -30.09 9.46
CA VAL A 81 4.06 -28.65 9.76
C VAL A 81 3.31 -27.83 8.72
N ALA A 82 2.46 -26.91 9.18
CA ALA A 82 1.71 -26.02 8.31
C ALA A 82 2.00 -24.55 8.62
N PHE A 83 2.46 -23.81 7.62
CA PHE A 83 2.63 -22.35 7.69
C PHE A 83 1.31 -21.66 7.33
N TYR A 84 0.77 -20.89 8.27
CA TYR A 84 -0.40 -20.05 8.07
C TYR A 84 0.03 -18.62 7.70
N LEU A 85 -0.03 -18.29 6.40
CA LEU A 85 0.33 -16.98 5.83
C LEU A 85 -0.86 -16.35 5.09
N LEU A 86 -2.07 -16.89 5.23
CA LEU A 86 -3.27 -16.29 4.66
C LEU A 86 -3.52 -14.94 5.34
N HIS A 87 -3.74 -13.92 4.50
CA HIS A 87 -4.08 -12.59 4.96
C HIS A 87 -4.98 -11.90 3.94
N SER A 88 -6.17 -11.50 4.37
CA SER A 88 -7.20 -10.93 3.48
C SER A 88 -7.11 -9.40 3.45
N MET A 89 -6.07 -8.86 2.81
CA MET A 89 -5.90 -7.40 2.63
C MET A 89 -6.41 -6.87 1.27
N GLU A 90 -6.61 -7.73 0.28
CA GLU A 90 -6.65 -7.34 -1.14
C GLU A 90 -8.06 -7.18 -1.75
N ASP A 91 -9.13 -7.26 -0.95
CA ASP A 91 -10.48 -7.26 -1.51
C ASP A 91 -11.13 -5.86 -1.56
N ASN A 92 -12.16 -5.74 -2.38
CA ASN A 92 -12.96 -4.53 -2.60
C ASN A 92 -13.54 -3.91 -1.29
N ILE A 93 -14.04 -2.68 -1.37
CA ILE A 93 -14.51 -1.90 -0.20
C ILE A 93 -15.59 -2.64 0.60
N SER A 94 -16.47 -3.40 -0.04
CA SER A 94 -17.51 -4.20 0.64
C SER A 94 -16.90 -5.39 1.41
N ALA A 95 -15.94 -6.09 0.80
CA ALA A 95 -15.19 -7.15 1.46
C ALA A 95 -14.31 -6.62 2.60
N TRP A 96 -13.88 -5.35 2.59
CA TRP A 96 -13.18 -4.77 3.74
C TRP A 96 -14.07 -4.66 4.99
N ARG A 97 -15.39 -4.47 4.90
CA ARG A 97 -16.23 -4.40 6.12
C ARG A 97 -16.27 -5.72 6.89
N ASN A 98 -16.17 -6.85 6.18
CA ASN A 98 -16.32 -8.18 6.76
C ASN A 98 -14.98 -8.95 6.79
N PHE A 99 -13.84 -8.27 6.63
CA PHE A 99 -12.55 -8.95 6.55
C PHE A 99 -12.24 -9.73 7.84
N ALA A 100 -12.53 -9.15 9.01
CA ALA A 100 -12.24 -9.77 10.30
C ALA A 100 -13.03 -11.06 10.50
N GLU A 101 -14.31 -11.08 10.10
CA GLU A 101 -15.14 -12.29 10.11
C GLU A 101 -14.63 -13.35 9.13
N ARG A 102 -14.21 -12.94 7.92
CA ARG A 102 -13.61 -13.85 6.95
C ARG A 102 -12.30 -14.47 7.45
N GLU A 103 -11.41 -13.66 8.03
CA GLU A 103 -10.14 -14.14 8.57
C GLU A 103 -10.36 -15.07 9.76
N LYS A 104 -11.32 -14.74 10.64
CA LYS A 104 -11.77 -15.62 11.71
C LYS A 104 -12.22 -16.98 11.16
N PHE A 105 -13.14 -17.00 10.20
CA PHE A 105 -13.68 -18.24 9.65
C PHE A 105 -12.60 -19.08 8.94
N GLN A 106 -11.69 -18.44 8.20
CA GLN A 106 -10.55 -19.12 7.58
C GLN A 106 -9.63 -19.77 8.63
N ALA A 107 -9.35 -19.09 9.73
CA ALA A 107 -8.54 -19.63 10.82
C ALA A 107 -9.22 -20.81 11.52
N GLU A 108 -10.53 -20.70 11.79
CA GLU A 108 -11.34 -21.78 12.39
C GLU A 108 -11.40 -23.02 11.49
N ASN A 109 -11.57 -22.82 10.18
CA ASN A 109 -11.55 -23.91 9.21
C ASN A 109 -10.18 -24.56 9.10
N PHE A 110 -9.13 -23.74 9.03
CA PHE A 110 -7.76 -24.22 8.94
C PHE A 110 -7.38 -25.03 10.16
N LEU A 111 -7.70 -24.57 11.37
CA LEU A 111 -7.42 -25.31 12.60
C LEU A 111 -8.13 -26.66 12.59
N ARG A 112 -9.44 -26.69 12.29
CA ARG A 112 -10.21 -27.95 12.22
C ARG A 112 -9.61 -28.94 11.21
N ALA A 113 -9.32 -28.46 10.00
CA ALA A 113 -8.70 -29.28 8.96
C ALA A 113 -7.30 -29.78 9.36
N ALA A 114 -6.52 -28.95 10.03
CA ALA A 114 -5.18 -29.30 10.50
C ALA A 114 -5.25 -30.40 11.58
N GLU A 115 -6.22 -30.31 12.50
CA GLU A 115 -6.45 -31.35 13.51
C GLU A 115 -6.92 -32.67 12.88
N GLU A 116 -7.86 -32.63 11.94
CA GLU A 116 -8.32 -33.80 11.19
C GLU A 116 -7.20 -34.48 10.40
N ALA A 117 -6.31 -33.69 9.81
CA ALA A 117 -5.18 -34.19 9.02
C ALA A 117 -3.97 -34.64 9.86
N GLY A 118 -4.02 -34.44 11.18
CA GLY A 118 -2.94 -34.82 12.10
C GLY A 118 -1.70 -33.92 12.01
N VAL A 119 -1.87 -32.65 11.65
CA VAL A 119 -0.78 -31.67 11.66
C VAL A 119 -0.24 -31.54 13.08
N LYS A 120 1.09 -31.57 13.22
CA LYS A 120 1.78 -31.57 14.51
C LYS A 120 2.18 -30.17 14.97
N ARG A 121 2.27 -29.22 14.04
CA ARG A 121 2.71 -27.87 14.34
C ARG A 121 2.18 -26.85 13.34
N ILE A 122 1.73 -25.70 13.85
CA ILE A 122 1.35 -24.55 13.03
C ILE A 122 2.36 -23.43 13.25
N ILE A 123 2.79 -22.78 12.17
CA ILE A 123 3.63 -21.57 12.24
C ILE A 123 2.85 -20.43 11.62
N TYR A 124 2.51 -19.43 12.43
CA TYR A 124 1.71 -18.29 12.03
C TYR A 124 2.58 -17.04 11.95
N LEU A 125 2.54 -16.34 10.82
CA LEU A 125 3.08 -14.98 10.72
C LEU A 125 1.95 -14.00 11.02
N GLY A 126 1.99 -13.37 12.19
CA GLY A 126 1.07 -12.35 12.70
C GLY A 126 1.56 -10.92 12.46
N GLY A 127 1.00 -9.96 13.19
CA GLY A 127 1.49 -8.57 13.26
C GLY A 127 1.89 -8.23 14.69
N LEU A 128 2.77 -7.25 14.90
CA LEU A 128 3.06 -6.73 16.24
C LEU A 128 1.79 -6.19 16.91
N VAL A 129 1.55 -6.62 18.14
CA VAL A 129 0.40 -6.25 18.96
C VAL A 129 0.92 -5.65 20.24
N SER A 130 0.57 -4.39 20.52
CA SER A 130 0.78 -3.80 21.84
C SER A 130 -0.44 -4.06 22.71
N GLU A 131 -0.25 -4.72 23.86
CA GLU A 131 -1.36 -5.04 24.78
C GLU A 131 -1.88 -3.82 25.57
N SER A 132 -1.15 -2.70 25.52
CA SER A 132 -1.41 -1.51 26.33
C SER A 132 -2.41 -0.53 25.72
N ILE A 133 -2.88 -0.75 24.48
CA ILE A 133 -3.67 0.23 23.71
C ILE A 133 -4.82 -0.46 22.96
N SER A 134 -5.92 0.25 22.75
CA SER A 134 -7.00 -0.16 21.83
C SER A 134 -6.43 -0.43 20.43
N LEU A 135 -6.48 -1.68 20.00
CA LEU A 135 -5.99 -2.10 18.69
C LEU A 135 -6.90 -1.57 17.56
N SER A 136 -6.29 -1.26 16.42
CA SER A 136 -7.06 -1.05 15.19
C SER A 136 -7.83 -2.33 14.80
N PRO A 137 -8.96 -2.25 14.08
CA PRO A 137 -9.71 -3.44 13.66
C PRO A 137 -8.83 -4.47 12.94
N HIS A 138 -7.90 -3.99 12.11
CA HIS A 138 -6.93 -4.83 11.41
C HIS A 138 -6.03 -5.59 12.38
N MET A 139 -5.43 -4.92 13.36
CA MET A 139 -4.55 -5.57 14.35
C MET A 139 -5.32 -6.48 15.30
N ALA A 140 -6.56 -6.11 15.67
CA ALA A 140 -7.45 -6.95 16.44
C ALA A 140 -7.80 -8.27 15.71
N SER A 141 -8.07 -8.21 14.40
CA SER A 141 -8.28 -9.41 13.57
C SER A 141 -7.06 -10.33 13.58
N ARG A 142 -5.86 -9.76 13.41
CA ARG A 142 -4.59 -10.51 13.40
C ARG A 142 -4.32 -11.20 14.73
N LYS A 143 -4.52 -10.48 15.85
CA LYS A 143 -4.48 -11.07 17.20
C LYS A 143 -5.48 -12.21 17.31
N LYS A 144 -6.72 -11.99 16.85
CA LYS A 144 -7.79 -12.99 16.95
C LYS A 144 -7.50 -14.27 16.16
N VAL A 145 -6.91 -14.14 14.97
CA VAL A 145 -6.45 -15.29 14.17
C VAL A 145 -5.41 -16.10 14.94
N GLY A 146 -4.42 -15.45 15.56
CA GLY A 146 -3.43 -16.11 16.41
C GLY A 146 -4.08 -16.89 17.57
N GLU A 147 -5.01 -16.26 18.29
CA GLU A 147 -5.78 -16.89 19.37
C GLU A 147 -6.58 -18.10 18.88
N ILE A 148 -7.24 -18.00 17.72
CA ILE A 148 -8.02 -19.09 17.14
C ILE A 148 -7.11 -20.25 16.80
N LEU A 149 -6.02 -20.02 16.06
CA LEU A 149 -5.08 -21.08 15.69
C LEU A 149 -4.50 -21.77 16.94
N ALA A 150 -4.24 -21.01 18.01
CA ALA A 150 -3.72 -21.51 19.27
C ALA A 150 -4.76 -22.13 20.21
N SER A 151 -6.05 -22.08 19.87
CA SER A 151 -7.14 -22.62 20.72
C SER A 151 -7.30 -24.14 20.63
N GLY A 152 -6.72 -24.78 19.61
CA GLY A 152 -6.78 -26.22 19.41
C GLY A 152 -5.64 -26.98 20.10
N LYS A 153 -5.50 -28.26 19.73
CA LYS A 153 -4.50 -29.18 20.31
C LYS A 153 -3.11 -29.05 19.68
N ILE A 154 -3.01 -28.38 18.54
CA ILE A 154 -1.77 -28.26 17.78
C ILE A 154 -0.94 -27.10 18.34
N PRO A 155 0.32 -27.30 18.75
CA PRO A 155 1.16 -26.21 19.21
C PRO A 155 1.41 -25.21 18.07
N VAL A 156 1.20 -23.93 18.38
CA VAL A 156 1.37 -22.82 17.43
C VAL A 156 2.60 -22.00 17.77
N THR A 157 3.47 -21.79 16.79
CA THR A 157 4.51 -20.77 16.85
C THR A 157 4.00 -19.52 16.14
N GLU A 158 3.80 -18.43 16.87
CA GLU A 158 3.38 -17.15 16.30
C GLU A 158 4.59 -16.20 16.19
N LEU A 159 4.88 -15.73 14.98
CA LEU A 159 5.85 -14.67 14.74
C LEU A 159 5.11 -13.36 14.48
N ARG A 160 5.22 -12.40 15.41
CA ARG A 160 4.62 -11.07 15.32
C ARG A 160 5.62 -10.11 14.72
N ALA A 161 5.42 -9.78 13.44
CA ALA A 161 6.34 -8.91 12.69
C ALA A 161 5.94 -7.44 12.77
N SER A 162 6.95 -6.57 12.82
CA SER A 162 6.79 -5.16 12.46
C SER A 162 6.55 -5.02 10.95
N ILE A 163 6.75 -3.81 10.42
CA ILE A 163 6.64 -3.54 8.99
C ILE A 163 7.66 -4.37 8.21
N ILE A 164 7.16 -5.20 7.30
CA ILE A 164 8.01 -6.00 6.41
C ILE A 164 8.36 -5.19 5.16
N ILE A 165 9.66 -5.04 4.89
CA ILE A 165 10.22 -4.36 3.72
C ILE A 165 10.69 -5.40 2.71
N GLY A 166 10.17 -5.35 1.49
CA GLY A 166 10.53 -6.27 0.40
C GLY A 166 9.72 -6.02 -0.87
N SER A 167 10.25 -6.45 -2.02
CA SER A 167 9.57 -6.29 -3.31
C SER A 167 8.27 -7.12 -3.37
N GLY A 168 7.18 -6.49 -3.78
CA GLY A 168 5.83 -7.08 -3.76
C GLY A 168 5.10 -6.96 -2.41
N GLY A 169 5.73 -6.39 -1.38
CA GLY A 169 5.09 -6.11 -0.10
C GLY A 169 4.31 -4.80 -0.09
N GLY A 170 3.08 -4.82 0.45
CA GLY A 170 2.20 -3.63 0.50
C GLY A 170 2.80 -2.45 1.26
N SER A 171 3.50 -2.69 2.38
CA SER A 171 4.13 -1.64 3.17
C SER A 171 5.31 -0.98 2.46
N TYR A 172 6.14 -1.77 1.77
CA TYR A 172 7.21 -1.25 0.94
C TYR A 172 6.68 -0.43 -0.24
N ALA A 173 5.64 -0.95 -0.92
CA ALA A 173 4.96 -0.21 -1.98
C ALA A 173 4.41 1.14 -1.48
N MET A 174 3.77 1.16 -0.31
CA MET A 174 3.27 2.39 0.32
C MET A 174 4.39 3.40 0.58
N LEU A 175 5.45 2.97 1.28
CA LEU A 175 6.63 3.79 1.57
C LEU A 175 7.20 4.42 0.30
N ARG A 176 7.40 3.58 -0.72
CA ARG A 176 7.91 3.98 -2.02
C ARG A 176 7.02 5.03 -2.67
N TYR A 177 5.72 4.75 -2.83
CA TYR A 177 4.82 5.66 -3.52
C TYR A 177 4.73 7.02 -2.85
N LEU A 178 4.68 7.06 -1.52
CA LEU A 178 4.65 8.30 -0.77
C LEU A 178 5.93 9.12 -1.00
N ALA A 179 7.10 8.50 -0.87
CA ALA A 179 8.39 9.19 -1.01
C ALA A 179 8.70 9.59 -2.46
N GLU A 180 8.41 8.74 -3.45
CA GLU A 180 8.69 9.00 -4.87
C GLU A 180 7.81 10.11 -5.45
N ARG A 181 6.55 10.22 -5.00
CA ARG A 181 5.58 11.13 -5.64
C ARG A 181 5.50 12.49 -4.98
N LEU A 182 5.66 12.58 -3.66
CA LEU A 182 5.44 13.84 -2.96
C LEU A 182 6.76 14.56 -2.68
N ARG A 183 6.88 15.82 -3.11
CA ARG A 183 7.93 16.74 -2.62
C ARG A 183 7.49 17.42 -1.32
N VAL A 184 6.19 17.73 -1.21
CA VAL A 184 5.55 18.22 0.00
C VAL A 184 4.54 17.18 0.45
N MET A 185 4.69 16.67 1.67
CA MET A 185 3.86 15.64 2.23
C MET A 185 3.09 16.20 3.42
N VAL A 186 1.77 16.25 3.28
CA VAL A 186 0.87 16.58 4.38
C VAL A 186 0.62 15.30 5.17
N CYS A 187 1.10 15.28 6.40
CA CYS A 187 1.08 14.11 7.25
C CYS A 187 0.21 14.34 8.50
N PRO A 188 -0.54 13.32 8.93
CA PRO A 188 -1.21 13.29 10.23
C PRO A 188 -0.20 13.01 11.35
N LYS A 189 -0.63 13.14 12.62
CA LYS A 189 0.26 12.94 13.79
C LYS A 189 0.91 11.56 13.87
N TRP A 190 0.27 10.50 13.35
CA TRP A 190 0.78 9.13 13.46
C TRP A 190 2.10 8.89 12.73
N VAL A 191 2.57 9.80 11.86
CA VAL A 191 3.90 9.65 11.26
C VAL A 191 5.04 9.69 12.28
N LYS A 192 4.74 10.12 13.51
CA LYS A 192 5.67 10.09 14.65
C LYS A 192 5.69 8.76 15.40
N SER A 193 4.75 7.85 15.14
CA SER A 193 4.77 6.52 15.74
C SER A 193 6.02 5.76 15.30
N LEU A 194 6.58 4.98 16.22
CA LEU A 194 7.80 4.22 16.01
C LEU A 194 7.51 2.91 15.28
N ALA A 195 8.42 2.54 14.39
CA ALA A 195 8.45 1.24 13.74
C ALA A 195 9.85 0.64 13.87
N GLN A 196 9.92 -0.68 13.72
CA GLN A 196 11.18 -1.42 13.67
C GLN A 196 11.20 -2.32 12.42
N PRO A 197 11.33 -1.72 11.21
CA PRO A 197 11.10 -2.44 9.96
C PRO A 197 12.06 -3.61 9.81
N ILE A 198 11.60 -4.70 9.19
CA ILE A 198 12.36 -5.94 8.99
C ILE A 198 12.37 -6.33 7.51
N ALA A 199 13.51 -6.81 7.01
CA ALA A 199 13.60 -7.35 5.66
C ALA A 199 12.74 -8.62 5.51
N VAL A 200 12.07 -8.79 4.37
CA VAL A 200 11.28 -10.00 4.08
C VAL A 200 12.13 -11.28 4.15
N ASP A 201 13.38 -11.23 3.71
CA ASP A 201 14.29 -12.39 3.79
C ASP A 201 14.56 -12.80 5.24
N ASP A 202 14.65 -11.82 6.14
CA ASP A 202 14.93 -12.08 7.55
C ASP A 202 13.69 -12.65 8.24
N VAL A 203 12.48 -12.22 7.82
CA VAL A 203 11.22 -12.87 8.20
C VAL A 203 11.21 -14.33 7.73
N VAL A 204 11.63 -14.61 6.50
CA VAL A 204 11.71 -15.98 5.96
C VAL A 204 12.72 -16.82 6.75
N LYS A 205 13.89 -16.27 7.09
CA LYS A 205 14.87 -16.94 7.96
C LYS A 205 14.27 -17.29 9.33
N TYR A 206 13.50 -16.38 9.94
CA TYR A 206 12.81 -16.67 11.19
C TYR A 206 11.73 -17.74 11.03
N LEU A 207 10.97 -17.76 9.93
CA LEU A 207 9.96 -18.78 9.66
C LEU A 207 10.60 -20.18 9.53
N VAL A 208 11.66 -20.30 8.72
CA VAL A 208 12.41 -21.56 8.53
C VAL A 208 13.07 -21.98 9.84
N GLY A 209 13.78 -21.08 10.52
CA GLY A 209 14.44 -21.38 11.79
C GLY A 209 13.46 -21.77 12.91
N SER A 210 12.25 -21.21 12.90
CA SER A 210 11.20 -21.59 13.86
C SER A 210 10.72 -23.02 13.61
N MET A 211 10.58 -23.42 12.34
CA MET A 211 10.26 -24.81 12.00
C MET A 211 11.36 -25.77 12.47
N GLU A 212 12.62 -25.43 12.22
CA GLU A 212 13.78 -26.26 12.54
C GLU A 212 14.07 -26.36 14.05
N ASN A 213 13.61 -25.39 14.85
CA ASN A 213 13.89 -25.33 16.28
C ASN A 213 12.65 -25.62 17.15
N SER A 214 12.64 -26.76 17.84
CA SER A 214 11.53 -27.21 18.68
C SER A 214 11.24 -26.30 19.89
N ILE A 215 12.23 -25.52 20.36
CA ILE A 215 12.08 -24.58 21.48
C ILE A 215 11.04 -23.51 21.17
N THR A 216 10.81 -23.22 19.88
CA THR A 216 9.84 -22.20 19.44
C THR A 216 8.39 -22.73 19.40
N SER A 217 8.17 -24.03 19.60
CA SER A 217 6.84 -24.65 19.55
C SER A 217 5.93 -24.12 20.67
N GLY A 218 4.69 -23.77 20.32
CA GLY A 218 3.69 -23.28 21.29
C GLY A 218 4.00 -21.89 21.88
N LYS A 219 4.85 -21.09 21.23
CA LYS A 219 5.31 -19.79 21.73
C LYS A 219 5.07 -18.66 20.73
N VAL A 220 4.92 -17.46 21.29
CA VAL A 220 4.82 -16.21 20.55
C VAL A 220 6.17 -15.50 20.60
N PHE A 221 6.63 -14.99 19.46
CA PHE A 221 7.85 -14.20 19.35
C PHE A 221 7.63 -12.94 18.53
N GLU A 222 8.32 -11.87 18.89
CA GLU A 222 8.31 -10.62 18.16
C GLU A 222 9.54 -10.54 17.25
N ILE A 223 9.36 -10.10 16.00
CA ILE A 223 10.44 -9.95 15.02
C ILE A 223 10.47 -8.54 14.43
N GLY A 224 11.66 -7.97 14.39
CA GLY A 224 11.95 -6.63 13.89
C GLY A 224 13.42 -6.53 13.44
N GLY A 225 13.70 -5.58 12.54
CA GLY A 225 15.07 -5.31 12.10
C GLY A 225 15.91 -4.60 13.18
N PRO A 226 17.16 -4.24 12.86
CA PRO A 226 18.06 -3.59 13.81
C PRO A 226 17.66 -2.12 14.07
N ASP A 227 17.04 -1.46 13.10
CA ASP A 227 16.76 -0.02 13.18
C ASP A 227 15.37 0.28 13.77
N LYS A 228 15.33 1.11 14.82
CA LYS A 228 14.09 1.71 15.36
C LYS A 228 13.97 3.15 14.88
N MET A 229 12.88 3.49 14.21
CA MET A 229 12.68 4.84 13.68
C MET A 229 11.21 5.18 13.51
N THR A 230 10.88 6.47 13.46
CA THR A 230 9.52 6.91 13.15
C THR A 230 9.18 6.66 11.68
N TYR A 231 7.90 6.56 11.34
CA TYR A 231 7.45 6.54 9.95
C TYR A 231 7.96 7.74 9.16
N GLU A 232 8.00 8.93 9.77
CA GLU A 232 8.59 10.13 9.17
C GLU A 232 10.06 9.90 8.78
N LYS A 233 10.85 9.35 9.71
CA LYS A 233 12.25 9.08 9.47
C LYS A 233 12.43 8.01 8.39
N LEU A 234 11.61 6.96 8.39
CA LEU A 234 11.61 5.93 7.35
C LEU A 234 11.36 6.51 5.95
N MET A 235 10.38 7.41 5.81
CA MET A 235 10.12 8.12 4.56
C MET A 235 11.29 8.99 4.13
N ARG A 236 11.96 9.67 5.08
CA ARG A 236 13.16 10.47 4.80
C ARG A 236 14.36 9.61 4.40
N VAL A 237 14.53 8.43 4.99
CA VAL A 237 15.58 7.46 4.61
C VAL A 237 15.36 7.00 3.17
N TYR A 238 14.14 6.60 2.81
CA TYR A 238 13.80 6.24 1.43
C TYR A 238 14.02 7.41 0.46
N ALA A 239 13.57 8.63 0.82
CA ALA A 239 13.77 9.82 -0.01
C ALA A 239 15.26 10.11 -0.26
N LYS A 240 16.09 10.00 0.78
CA LYS A 240 17.55 10.16 0.66
C LYS A 240 18.16 9.08 -0.25
N PHE A 241 17.70 7.84 -0.15
CA PHE A 241 18.13 6.74 -1.01
C PHE A 241 17.89 7.05 -2.50
N ILE A 242 16.73 7.61 -2.84
CA ILE A 242 16.41 8.05 -4.22
C ILE A 242 16.92 9.47 -4.54
N LYS A 243 17.82 10.05 -3.73
CA LYS A 243 18.39 11.40 -3.89
C LYS A 243 17.33 12.51 -4.02
N LYS A 244 16.24 12.39 -3.26
CA LYS A 244 15.13 13.35 -3.24
C LYS A 244 14.98 14.00 -1.87
N ASN A 245 14.61 15.27 -1.87
CA ASN A 245 14.21 15.99 -0.66
C ASN A 245 12.68 15.97 -0.51
N ILE A 246 12.22 15.61 0.68
CA ILE A 246 10.80 15.68 1.07
C ILE A 246 10.61 16.68 2.20
N PHE A 247 9.64 17.57 2.03
CA PHE A 247 9.18 18.50 3.05
C PHE A 247 7.91 17.94 3.69
N ILE A 248 7.89 17.77 5.01
CA ILE A 248 6.80 17.12 5.72
C ILE A 248 6.09 18.17 6.57
N ILE A 249 4.81 18.39 6.30
CA ILE A 249 3.94 19.32 7.01
C ILE A 249 2.97 18.49 7.85
N GLN A 250 3.01 18.68 9.16
CA GLN A 250 2.15 17.95 10.09
C GLN A 250 0.87 18.72 10.35
N ILE A 251 -0.28 18.08 10.13
CA ILE A 251 -1.59 18.67 10.39
C ILE A 251 -2.31 17.87 11.50
N PRO A 252 -2.65 18.51 12.63
CA PRO A 252 -3.10 17.79 13.82
C PRO A 252 -4.51 17.19 13.72
N PHE A 253 -5.32 17.64 12.77
CA PHE A 253 -6.73 17.25 12.59
C PHE A 253 -6.96 16.28 11.42
N LEU A 254 -5.90 15.79 10.77
CA LEU A 254 -6.04 14.80 9.69
C LEU A 254 -6.31 13.41 10.29
N THR A 255 -7.58 12.97 10.26
CA THR A 255 -7.99 11.65 10.75
C THR A 255 -7.43 10.52 9.89
N THR A 256 -7.38 9.29 10.40
CA THR A 256 -6.94 8.11 9.61
C THR A 256 -7.82 7.88 8.38
N ARG A 257 -9.14 8.14 8.50
CA ARG A 257 -10.08 8.09 7.38
C ARG A 257 -9.70 9.09 6.28
N LEU A 258 -9.53 10.36 6.62
CA LEU A 258 -9.12 11.39 5.65
C LEU A 258 -7.74 11.07 5.05
N SER A 259 -6.81 10.57 5.87
CA SER A 259 -5.48 10.15 5.42
C SER A 259 -5.55 8.99 4.41
N SER A 260 -6.46 8.02 4.59
CA SER A 260 -6.62 6.90 3.65
C SER A 260 -7.14 7.35 2.28
N TYR A 261 -8.07 8.30 2.24
CA TYR A 261 -8.52 8.92 0.98
C TYR A 261 -7.42 9.75 0.33
N TRP A 262 -6.64 10.48 1.14
CA TRP A 262 -5.48 11.23 0.66
C TRP A 262 -4.43 10.32 0.00
N VAL A 263 -4.14 9.17 0.62
CA VAL A 263 -3.22 8.17 0.05
C VAL A 263 -3.75 7.60 -1.26
N ASP A 264 -5.02 7.22 -1.35
CA ASP A 264 -5.66 6.74 -2.60
C ASP A 264 -5.64 7.80 -3.71
N LEU A 265 -5.77 9.06 -3.33
CA LEU A 265 -5.76 10.17 -4.27
C LEU A 265 -4.36 10.55 -4.74
N ILE A 266 -3.29 10.08 -4.10
CA ILE A 266 -1.92 10.46 -4.48
C ILE A 266 -1.12 9.26 -5.01
N THR A 267 -1.45 8.08 -4.52
CA THR A 267 -0.78 6.83 -4.83
C THR A 267 -1.74 5.91 -5.60
N PRO A 268 -1.23 4.90 -6.32
CA PRO A 268 -2.08 3.90 -6.95
C PRO A 268 -2.69 2.92 -5.94
N VAL A 269 -2.35 3.04 -4.65
CA VAL A 269 -2.84 2.15 -3.61
C VAL A 269 -4.29 2.52 -3.32
N LYS A 270 -5.23 1.64 -3.72
CA LYS A 270 -6.66 1.82 -3.43
C LYS A 270 -6.91 2.11 -1.96
N ALA A 271 -7.87 2.98 -1.65
CA ALA A 271 -8.23 3.34 -0.28
C ALA A 271 -8.53 2.11 0.61
N SER A 272 -9.08 1.04 0.02
CA SER A 272 -9.38 -0.21 0.75
C SER A 272 -8.13 -0.92 1.27
N LEU A 273 -6.99 -0.80 0.59
CA LEU A 273 -5.70 -1.35 1.03
C LEU A 273 -4.94 -0.33 1.90
N ALA A 274 -5.05 0.96 1.58
CA ALA A 274 -4.39 2.01 2.34
C ALA A 274 -4.96 2.16 3.76
N ARG A 275 -6.27 2.00 3.94
CA ARG A 275 -6.93 2.22 5.23
C ARG A 275 -6.50 1.24 6.34
N PRO A 276 -6.50 -0.09 6.15
CA PRO A 276 -5.99 -1.04 7.15
C PRO A 276 -4.55 -0.74 7.55
N LEU A 277 -3.72 -0.38 6.56
CA LEU A 277 -2.32 -0.03 6.78
C LEU A 277 -2.24 1.24 7.62
N VAL A 278 -2.86 2.35 7.19
CA VAL A 278 -2.87 3.63 7.91
C VAL A 278 -3.43 3.50 9.33
N ASP A 279 -4.51 2.74 9.51
CA ASP A 279 -5.10 2.50 10.83
C ASP A 279 -4.14 1.69 11.73
N SER A 280 -3.28 0.82 11.19
CA SER A 280 -2.23 0.15 11.99
C SER A 280 -1.01 1.02 12.27
N LEU A 281 -0.68 2.01 11.42
CA LEU A 281 0.49 2.89 11.62
C LEU A 281 0.35 3.85 12.79
N VAL A 282 -0.84 3.99 13.37
CA VAL A 282 -1.07 4.84 14.55
C VAL A 282 -0.32 4.31 15.77
N HIS A 283 -0.07 3.00 15.83
CA HIS A 283 0.55 2.35 16.98
C HIS A 283 2.04 2.12 16.77
N ASP A 284 2.80 2.21 17.86
CA ASP A 284 4.21 1.82 17.84
C ASP A 284 4.34 0.33 17.56
N THR A 285 5.16 -0.02 16.57
CA THR A 285 5.43 -1.40 16.12
C THR A 285 6.89 -1.74 16.37
N VAL A 286 7.29 -1.67 17.63
CA VAL A 286 8.65 -1.92 18.11
C VAL A 286 8.68 -3.21 18.92
N VAL A 287 9.72 -4.02 18.73
CA VAL A 287 9.95 -5.26 19.47
C VAL A 287 10.27 -4.93 20.93
N THR A 288 9.54 -5.57 21.84
CA THR A 288 9.68 -5.50 23.29
C THR A 288 10.36 -6.75 23.85
N ASP A 289 10.19 -7.91 23.22
CA ASP A 289 10.87 -9.17 23.56
C ASP A 289 11.72 -9.69 22.40
N ASP A 290 13.04 -9.68 22.59
CA ASP A 290 14.03 -10.07 21.56
C ASP A 290 14.52 -11.52 21.68
N LYS A 291 13.93 -12.36 22.54
CA LYS A 291 14.38 -13.74 22.81
C LYS A 291 14.64 -14.58 21.55
N ILE A 292 13.85 -14.39 20.49
CA ILE A 292 14.00 -15.14 19.25
C ILE A 292 15.36 -14.93 18.57
N THR A 293 15.99 -13.78 18.77
CA THR A 293 17.34 -13.49 18.24
C THR A 293 18.41 -14.41 18.83
N LYS A 294 18.20 -14.90 20.06
CA LYS A 294 19.09 -15.86 20.73
C LYS A 294 18.83 -17.30 20.28
N ILE A 295 17.60 -17.60 19.86
CA ILE A 295 17.19 -18.94 19.40
C ILE A 295 17.56 -19.16 17.93
N ILE A 296 17.42 -18.13 17.11
CA ILE A 296 17.70 -18.14 15.67
C ILE A 296 18.65 -16.97 15.39
N PRO A 297 19.95 -17.11 15.68
CA PRO A 297 20.91 -16.03 15.53
C PRO A 297 21.32 -15.85 14.07
N PHE A 298 21.21 -14.63 13.57
CA PHE A 298 21.81 -14.19 12.31
C PHE A 298 21.89 -12.66 12.27
N GLU A 299 22.73 -12.13 11.39
CA GLU A 299 22.79 -10.69 11.14
C GLU A 299 21.57 -10.24 10.33
N ARG A 300 20.76 -9.37 10.94
CA ARG A 300 19.55 -8.81 10.34
C ARG A 300 19.92 -7.59 9.51
N LYS A 301 19.29 -7.45 8.36
CA LYS A 301 19.51 -6.34 7.45
C LYS A 301 18.96 -5.04 8.01
N THR A 302 19.72 -3.98 7.85
CA THR A 302 19.29 -2.60 8.10
C THR A 302 18.16 -2.20 7.15
N VAL A 303 17.47 -1.11 7.50
CA VAL A 303 16.43 -0.52 6.65
C VAL A 303 16.98 -0.12 5.28
N ILE A 304 18.21 0.38 5.21
CA ILE A 304 18.83 0.80 3.94
C ILE A 304 19.07 -0.42 3.05
N GLU A 305 19.69 -1.47 3.58
CA GLU A 305 19.93 -2.72 2.83
C GLU A 305 18.61 -3.34 2.36
N SER A 306 17.58 -3.32 3.22
CA SER A 306 16.25 -3.81 2.89
C SER A 306 15.62 -3.05 1.71
N ILE A 307 15.75 -1.72 1.69
CA ILE A 307 15.28 -0.87 0.59
C ILE A 307 16.07 -1.12 -0.69
N GLU A 308 17.39 -1.27 -0.60
CA GLU A 308 18.27 -1.56 -1.72
C GLU A 308 17.91 -2.87 -2.41
N ILE A 309 17.77 -3.95 -1.64
CA ILE A 309 17.38 -5.27 -2.14
C ILE A 309 16.00 -5.19 -2.78
N ALA A 310 15.02 -4.63 -2.07
CA ALA A 310 13.65 -4.51 -2.58
C ALA A 310 13.58 -3.68 -3.88
N THR A 311 14.41 -2.64 -4.02
CA THR A 311 14.51 -1.84 -5.24
C THR A 311 15.10 -2.65 -6.39
N LYS A 312 16.20 -3.37 -6.15
CA LYS A 312 16.86 -4.23 -7.15
C LYS A 312 15.93 -5.35 -7.64
N GLU A 313 15.25 -6.04 -6.73
CA GLU A 313 14.27 -7.09 -7.05
C GLU A 313 13.11 -6.55 -7.90
N MET A 314 12.55 -5.41 -7.51
CA MET A 314 11.46 -4.78 -8.25
C MET A 314 11.88 -4.34 -9.66
N ALA A 315 13.12 -3.88 -9.83
CA ALA A 315 13.66 -3.53 -11.15
C ALA A 315 13.85 -4.77 -12.04
N ALA A 316 14.25 -5.91 -11.46
CA ALA A 316 14.43 -7.17 -12.17
C ALA A 316 13.10 -7.84 -12.55
N SER A 317 12.08 -7.72 -11.70
CA SER A 317 10.75 -8.30 -11.91
C SER A 317 9.65 -7.28 -11.55
N PRO A 318 9.31 -6.36 -12.47
CA PRO A 318 8.27 -5.37 -12.22
C PRO A 318 6.89 -6.06 -12.14
N PRO A 319 5.97 -5.58 -11.28
CA PRO A 319 4.65 -6.16 -11.15
C PRO A 319 3.86 -6.08 -12.47
N GLU A 320 3.16 -7.15 -12.81
CA GLU A 320 2.32 -7.25 -14.01
C GLU A 320 1.14 -6.27 -13.91
N THR A 321 0.84 -5.58 -15.03
CA THR A 321 -0.32 -4.69 -15.15
C THR A 321 -1.14 -5.07 -16.37
N ASP A 322 -2.45 -5.23 -16.22
CA ASP A 322 -3.36 -5.37 -17.35
C ASP A 322 -3.27 -4.11 -18.21
N ALA A 323 -2.62 -4.23 -19.37
CA ALA A 323 -2.49 -3.11 -20.30
C ALA A 323 -3.85 -2.86 -20.95
N LYS A 324 -4.61 -1.88 -20.45
CA LYS A 324 -5.78 -1.37 -21.18
C LYS A 324 -5.28 -0.71 -22.47
N THR A 325 -5.90 -1.06 -23.59
CA THR A 325 -5.68 -0.41 -24.88
C THR A 325 -6.28 1.01 -24.83
N GLU A 326 -5.49 2.02 -25.18
CA GLU A 326 -5.89 3.43 -25.00
C GLU A 326 -5.79 4.25 -26.29
N LYS A 327 -6.73 5.19 -26.47
CA LYS A 327 -6.86 6.06 -27.66
C LYS A 327 -5.92 7.28 -27.67
N THR A 328 -5.39 7.75 -26.53
CA THR A 328 -4.49 8.91 -26.45
C THR A 328 -3.39 8.73 -25.41
N GLY A 329 -2.17 9.23 -25.66
CA GLY A 329 -1.02 9.03 -24.77
C GLY A 329 -1.09 9.82 -23.45
N PHE A 330 -0.65 9.22 -22.34
CA PHE A 330 -0.57 9.86 -21.01
C PHE A 330 0.27 11.14 -21.03
N LYS A 331 1.48 11.09 -21.61
CA LYS A 331 2.39 12.25 -21.70
C LYS A 331 1.76 13.44 -22.42
N ILE A 332 0.97 13.17 -23.47
CA ILE A 332 0.29 14.20 -24.25
C ILE A 332 -0.78 14.88 -23.38
N ASN A 333 -1.66 14.10 -22.76
CA ASN A 333 -2.70 14.66 -21.88
C ASN A 333 -2.07 15.46 -20.73
N GLN A 334 -0.95 15.01 -20.14
CA GLN A 334 -0.27 15.72 -19.07
C GLN A 334 0.25 17.09 -19.52
N LYS A 335 0.91 17.14 -20.69
CA LYS A 335 1.38 18.40 -21.27
C LYS A 335 0.22 19.33 -21.61
N ILE A 336 -0.86 18.81 -22.17
CA ILE A 336 -2.07 19.59 -22.46
C ILE A 336 -2.61 20.21 -21.17
N LEU A 337 -2.76 19.42 -20.10
CA LEU A 337 -3.30 19.94 -18.83
C LEU A 337 -2.40 21.04 -18.21
N LEU A 338 -1.09 20.88 -18.29
CA LEU A 338 -0.15 21.92 -17.82
C LEU A 338 -0.25 23.20 -18.68
N MET A 339 -0.34 23.05 -20.00
CA MET A 339 -0.54 24.17 -20.93
C MET A 339 -1.86 24.89 -20.68
N THR A 340 -2.94 24.16 -20.39
CA THR A 340 -4.24 24.77 -20.09
C THR A 340 -4.24 25.54 -18.78
N PHE A 341 -3.45 25.12 -17.77
CA PHE A 341 -3.27 25.90 -16.54
C PHE A 341 -2.53 27.21 -16.78
N ILE A 342 -1.52 27.22 -17.65
CA ILE A 342 -0.88 28.46 -18.11
C ILE A 342 -1.92 29.32 -18.85
N GLY A 343 -2.74 28.71 -19.71
CA GLY A 343 -3.87 29.38 -20.37
C GLY A 343 -4.86 30.00 -19.38
N PHE A 344 -5.24 29.30 -18.31
CA PHE A 344 -6.09 29.83 -17.25
C PHE A 344 -5.46 31.03 -16.56
N ALA A 345 -4.16 30.97 -16.26
CA ALA A 345 -3.46 32.09 -15.65
C ALA A 345 -3.45 33.30 -16.60
N ILE A 346 -3.18 33.11 -17.90
CA ILE A 346 -3.18 34.19 -18.88
C ILE A 346 -4.58 34.82 -19.02
N CYS A 347 -5.61 34.01 -19.27
CA CYS A 347 -6.99 34.50 -19.42
C CYS A 347 -7.52 35.13 -18.11
N GLY A 348 -7.17 34.57 -16.95
CA GLY A 348 -7.50 35.14 -15.65
C GLY A 348 -6.80 36.49 -15.43
N THR A 349 -5.51 36.60 -15.74
CA THR A 349 -4.76 37.85 -15.55
C THR A 349 -5.32 38.95 -16.43
N THR A 350 -5.70 38.62 -17.66
CA THR A 350 -6.35 39.58 -18.55
C THR A 350 -7.72 40.02 -18.01
N TYR A 351 -8.48 39.13 -17.36
CA TYR A 351 -9.76 39.47 -16.74
C TYR A 351 -9.60 40.37 -15.48
N TYR A 352 -8.61 40.10 -14.64
CA TYR A 352 -8.44 40.84 -13.38
C TYR A 352 -7.72 42.18 -13.52
N TRP A 353 -6.82 42.31 -14.50
CA TRP A 353 -5.89 43.44 -14.58
C TRP A 353 -6.00 44.27 -15.85
N ILE A 354 -6.54 43.69 -16.94
CA ILE A 354 -6.61 44.35 -18.24
C ILE A 354 -8.03 44.79 -18.55
N ASP A 355 -9.03 44.06 -18.06
CA ASP A 355 -10.41 44.51 -18.14
C ASP A 355 -10.62 45.68 -17.20
N ASP A 356 -11.15 46.77 -17.75
CA ASP A 356 -11.50 47.98 -17.00
C ASP A 356 -12.81 47.79 -16.22
N ARG A 357 -12.89 46.73 -15.40
CA ARG A 357 -14.06 46.40 -14.57
C ARG A 357 -13.81 46.85 -13.14
N PRO A 358 -14.52 47.86 -12.62
CA PRO A 358 -14.28 48.37 -11.26
C PRO A 358 -14.54 47.33 -10.17
N ASP A 359 -15.44 46.36 -10.42
CA ASP A 359 -15.81 45.30 -9.48
C ASP A 359 -14.61 44.45 -9.00
N VAL A 360 -13.61 44.25 -9.86
CA VAL A 360 -12.47 43.35 -9.61
C VAL A 360 -11.54 43.85 -8.50
N TYR A 361 -11.59 45.15 -8.17
CA TYR A 361 -10.79 45.76 -7.11
C TYR A 361 -11.44 45.64 -5.71
N SER A 362 -12.66 45.12 -5.63
CA SER A 362 -13.26 44.83 -4.34
C SER A 362 -12.52 43.68 -3.63
N LEU A 363 -12.52 43.72 -2.30
CA LEU A 363 -11.77 42.77 -1.48
C LEU A 363 -12.12 41.30 -1.78
N GLY A 364 -13.40 41.01 -2.08
CA GLY A 364 -13.85 39.65 -2.41
C GLY A 364 -13.23 39.11 -3.69
N TRP A 365 -13.16 39.92 -4.75
CA TRP A 365 -12.55 39.56 -6.02
C TRP A 365 -11.03 39.41 -5.93
N ILE A 366 -10.37 40.28 -5.16
CA ILE A 366 -8.93 40.16 -4.89
C ILE A 366 -8.64 38.84 -4.17
N LEU A 367 -9.38 38.51 -3.09
CA LEU A 367 -9.21 37.24 -2.38
C LEU A 367 -9.51 36.04 -3.29
N GLY A 368 -10.58 36.11 -4.07
CA GLY A 368 -10.95 35.09 -5.05
C GLY A 368 -9.83 34.83 -6.07
N SER A 369 -9.24 35.89 -6.62
CA SER A 369 -8.13 35.78 -7.57
C SER A 369 -6.87 35.16 -6.94
N ILE A 370 -6.51 35.55 -5.71
CA ILE A 370 -5.38 34.95 -4.98
C ILE A 370 -5.60 33.45 -4.79
N ILE A 371 -6.78 33.05 -4.31
CA ILE A 371 -7.15 31.64 -4.14
C ILE A 371 -7.07 30.91 -5.48
N TRP A 372 -7.54 31.55 -6.56
CA TRP A 372 -7.54 30.98 -7.90
C TRP A 372 -6.13 30.71 -8.43
N TYR A 373 -5.23 31.68 -8.36
CA TYR A 373 -3.83 31.49 -8.77
C TYR A 373 -3.10 30.49 -7.88
N ALA A 374 -3.38 30.49 -6.58
CA ALA A 374 -2.84 29.48 -5.67
C ALA A 374 -3.31 28.08 -6.06
N ALA A 375 -4.58 27.91 -6.44
CA ALA A 375 -5.13 26.64 -6.91
C ALA A 375 -4.52 26.19 -8.25
N ILE A 376 -4.28 27.11 -9.20
CA ILE A 376 -3.55 26.84 -10.44
C ILE A 376 -2.12 26.37 -10.13
N GLY A 377 -1.38 27.11 -9.30
CA GLY A 377 -0.02 26.78 -8.92
C GLY A 377 0.08 25.42 -8.22
N PHE A 378 -0.82 25.16 -7.28
CA PHE A 378 -0.92 23.87 -6.60
C PHE A 378 -1.27 22.74 -7.58
N GLY A 379 -2.26 22.95 -8.46
CA GLY A 379 -2.61 22.03 -9.53
C GLY A 379 -1.41 21.68 -10.40
N MET A 380 -0.65 22.67 -10.88
CA MET A 380 0.56 22.46 -11.70
C MET A 380 1.59 21.59 -10.98
N ILE A 381 1.86 21.85 -9.70
CA ILE A 381 2.82 21.07 -8.90
C ILE A 381 2.41 19.60 -8.83
N PHE A 382 1.14 19.31 -8.56
CA PHE A 382 0.65 17.93 -8.42
C PHE A 382 0.50 17.21 -9.76
N VAL A 383 0.14 17.93 -10.83
CA VAL A 383 0.11 17.41 -12.22
C VAL A 383 1.52 17.09 -12.70
N TYR A 384 2.50 17.96 -12.42
CA TYR A 384 3.91 17.73 -12.74
C TYR A 384 4.47 16.50 -12.00
N ASN A 385 4.11 16.33 -10.73
CA ASN A 385 4.48 15.16 -9.91
C ASN A 385 3.68 13.88 -10.23
N LYS A 386 2.80 13.91 -11.24
CA LYS A 386 2.07 12.74 -11.76
C LYS A 386 1.20 12.06 -10.70
N THR A 387 0.41 12.86 -9.98
CA THR A 387 -0.48 12.41 -8.89
C THR A 387 -1.95 12.49 -9.31
N ARG A 388 -2.82 11.58 -8.81
CA ARG A 388 -4.28 11.65 -9.10
C ARG A 388 -4.90 12.92 -8.53
N LEU A 389 -4.41 13.41 -7.40
CA LEU A 389 -4.83 14.67 -6.78
C LEU A 389 -4.67 15.84 -7.75
N GLY A 390 -3.53 15.94 -8.42
CA GLY A 390 -3.29 17.01 -9.40
C GLY A 390 -4.30 16.98 -10.53
N TYR A 391 -4.65 15.80 -11.02
CA TYR A 391 -5.65 15.64 -12.06
C TYR A 391 -7.05 15.98 -11.54
N LEU A 392 -7.44 15.50 -10.36
CA LEU A 392 -8.72 15.84 -9.74
C LEU A 392 -8.86 17.36 -9.53
N ILE A 393 -7.86 17.99 -8.90
CA ILE A 393 -7.82 19.44 -8.71
C ILE A 393 -7.91 20.11 -10.08
N GLY A 394 -7.15 19.65 -11.07
CA GLY A 394 -7.24 20.19 -12.42
C GLY A 394 -8.61 20.06 -13.06
N GLY A 395 -9.35 18.99 -12.78
CA GLY A 395 -10.70 18.79 -13.30
C GLY A 395 -11.69 19.73 -12.64
N VAL A 396 -11.67 19.79 -11.30
CA VAL A 396 -12.51 20.72 -10.52
C VAL A 396 -12.22 22.17 -10.90
N LEU A 397 -10.94 22.54 -10.94
CA LEU A 397 -10.47 23.84 -11.40
C LEU A 397 -11.05 24.13 -12.79
N SER A 398 -10.85 23.24 -13.76
CA SER A 398 -11.36 23.44 -15.13
C SER A 398 -12.88 23.58 -15.21
N TRP A 399 -13.65 22.84 -14.41
CA TRP A 399 -15.11 22.99 -14.34
C TRP A 399 -15.53 24.34 -13.75
N VAL A 400 -14.85 24.80 -12.69
CA VAL A 400 -15.08 26.12 -12.10
C VAL A 400 -14.76 27.21 -13.12
N THR A 401 -13.62 27.11 -13.82
CA THR A 401 -13.25 28.06 -14.88
C THR A 401 -14.26 28.08 -16.02
N LEU A 402 -14.71 26.89 -16.45
CA LEU A 402 -15.69 26.74 -17.51
C LEU A 402 -17.02 27.40 -17.13
N ALA A 403 -17.52 27.12 -15.92
CA ALA A 403 -18.74 27.72 -15.41
C ALA A 403 -18.62 29.25 -15.30
N PHE A 404 -17.49 29.74 -14.77
CA PHE A 404 -17.23 31.17 -14.64
C PHE A 404 -17.36 31.91 -15.98
N TRP A 405 -16.64 31.45 -17.02
CA TRP A 405 -16.70 32.12 -18.33
C TRP A 405 -18.01 31.90 -19.07
N LEU A 406 -18.71 30.77 -18.85
CA LEU A 406 -20.06 30.59 -19.37
C LEU A 406 -21.06 31.58 -18.76
N PHE A 407 -20.97 31.81 -17.45
CA PHE A 407 -21.82 32.76 -16.76
C PHE A 407 -21.46 34.22 -17.07
N ASP A 408 -20.18 34.54 -17.29
CA ASP A 408 -19.77 35.87 -17.74
C ASP A 408 -20.30 36.16 -19.17
N ASN A 409 -20.41 35.12 -20.01
CA ASN A 409 -21.02 35.20 -21.35
C ASN A 409 -22.54 34.98 -21.37
N TYR A 410 -23.20 34.84 -20.21
CA TYR A 410 -24.64 34.58 -20.14
C TYR A 410 -25.47 35.66 -20.83
N TYR A 411 -24.99 36.91 -20.79
CA TYR A 411 -25.64 38.06 -21.40
C TYR A 411 -25.87 37.91 -22.92
N ILE A 412 -25.02 37.17 -23.64
CA ILE A 412 -25.12 37.00 -25.10
C ILE A 412 -26.45 36.35 -25.48
N VAL A 413 -26.90 35.39 -24.68
CA VAL A 413 -28.11 34.60 -24.95
C VAL A 413 -29.31 35.19 -24.23
N PHE A 414 -29.13 35.66 -22.99
CA PHE A 414 -30.23 36.03 -22.11
C PHE A 414 -30.34 37.54 -21.83
N GLN A 415 -29.45 38.35 -22.41
CA GLN A 415 -29.41 39.81 -22.26
C GLN A 415 -29.38 40.27 -20.79
N MET A 416 -28.76 39.45 -19.92
CA MET A 416 -28.63 39.69 -18.49
C MET A 416 -27.21 39.31 -18.04
N SER A 417 -26.55 40.19 -17.29
CA SER A 417 -25.25 39.92 -16.68
C SER A 417 -25.43 39.34 -15.28
N LEU A 418 -24.73 38.23 -14.98
CA LEU A 418 -24.88 37.50 -13.71
C LEU A 418 -23.69 37.69 -12.75
N ILE A 419 -22.49 37.98 -13.27
CA ILE A 419 -21.24 37.97 -12.51
C ILE A 419 -20.71 39.37 -12.23
N ALA A 420 -20.59 40.17 -13.27
CA ALA A 420 -20.06 41.52 -13.25
C ALA A 420 -20.70 42.32 -14.39
N GLU A 421 -20.28 43.57 -14.57
CA GLU A 421 -20.74 44.41 -15.68
C GLU A 421 -20.58 43.73 -17.06
N GLU A 422 -21.40 44.17 -18.01
CA GLU A 422 -21.50 43.58 -19.35
C GLU A 422 -20.13 43.53 -20.05
N PRO A 423 -19.69 42.34 -20.54
CA PRO A 423 -18.44 42.23 -21.27
C PRO A 423 -18.51 42.97 -22.61
N ASN A 424 -17.46 43.73 -22.93
CA ASN A 424 -17.30 44.23 -24.29
C ASN A 424 -16.93 43.10 -25.27
N PHE A 425 -16.98 43.38 -26.58
CA PHE A 425 -16.73 42.38 -27.62
C PHE A 425 -15.39 41.63 -27.45
N ALA A 426 -14.31 42.33 -27.10
CA ALA A 426 -13.01 41.72 -26.89
C ALA A 426 -12.99 40.78 -25.68
N MET A 427 -13.64 41.17 -24.57
CA MET A 427 -13.82 40.33 -23.39
C MET A 427 -14.63 39.07 -23.73
N THR A 428 -15.71 39.22 -24.50
CA THR A 428 -16.57 38.12 -24.94
C THR A 428 -15.82 37.08 -25.76
N VAL A 429 -15.05 37.52 -26.76
CA VAL A 429 -14.22 36.62 -27.57
C VAL A 429 -13.22 35.87 -26.69
N ARG A 430 -12.58 36.57 -25.75
CA ARG A 430 -11.62 35.97 -24.82
C ARG A 430 -12.26 34.97 -23.86
N ASN A 431 -13.47 35.23 -23.39
CA ASN A 431 -14.22 34.29 -22.56
C ASN A 431 -14.53 32.99 -23.33
N PHE A 432 -14.87 33.07 -24.62
CA PHE A 432 -15.02 31.87 -25.46
C PHE A 432 -13.72 31.10 -25.66
N VAL A 433 -12.59 31.80 -25.84
CA VAL A 433 -11.26 31.17 -25.84
C VAL A 433 -11.01 30.45 -24.51
N GLY A 434 -11.35 31.10 -23.40
CA GLY A 434 -11.29 30.50 -22.06
C GLY A 434 -12.15 29.23 -21.95
N ILE A 435 -13.40 29.27 -22.38
CA ILE A 435 -14.32 28.12 -22.40
C ILE A 435 -13.72 26.94 -23.18
N ALA A 436 -13.10 27.20 -24.33
CA ALA A 436 -12.45 26.16 -25.13
C ALA A 436 -11.24 25.54 -24.39
N ILE A 437 -10.37 26.38 -23.80
CA ILE A 437 -9.23 25.92 -22.98
C ILE A 437 -9.72 25.09 -21.80
N ALA A 438 -10.76 25.53 -21.10
CA ALA A 438 -11.33 24.85 -19.94
C ALA A 438 -11.95 23.49 -20.32
N SER A 439 -12.64 23.42 -21.46
CA SER A 439 -13.19 22.16 -21.98
C SER A 439 -12.11 21.14 -22.29
N ILE A 440 -11.01 21.56 -22.93
CA ILE A 440 -9.84 20.71 -23.20
C ILE A 440 -9.21 20.23 -21.89
N ALA A 441 -9.12 21.11 -20.89
CA ALA A 441 -8.57 20.81 -19.58
C ALA A 441 -9.43 19.79 -18.81
N VAL A 442 -10.77 19.89 -18.86
CA VAL A 442 -11.70 18.90 -18.29
C VAL A 442 -11.45 17.51 -18.89
N ILE A 443 -11.40 17.41 -20.22
CA ILE A 443 -11.19 16.13 -20.92
C ILE A 443 -9.80 15.54 -20.58
N SER A 444 -8.77 16.38 -20.62
CA SER A 444 -7.39 15.96 -20.33
C SER A 444 -7.22 15.51 -18.88
N SER A 445 -7.82 16.24 -17.94
CA SER A 445 -7.86 15.90 -16.52
C SER A 445 -8.55 14.56 -16.28
N HIS A 446 -9.75 14.37 -16.85
CA HIS A 446 -10.50 13.12 -16.71
C HIS A 446 -9.70 11.93 -17.24
N ASN A 447 -9.12 12.07 -18.43
CA ASN A 447 -8.25 11.05 -19.02
C ASN A 447 -7.07 10.72 -18.10
N LEU A 448 -6.34 11.73 -17.60
CA LEU A 448 -5.18 11.51 -16.73
C LEU A 448 -5.54 10.87 -15.40
N PHE A 449 -6.67 11.27 -14.80
CA PHE A 449 -7.13 10.74 -13.52
C PHE A 449 -7.32 9.23 -13.55
N HIS A 450 -7.84 8.70 -14.65
CA HIS A 450 -8.02 7.26 -14.84
C HIS A 450 -6.74 6.56 -15.31
N LYS A 451 -5.94 7.20 -16.17
CA LYS A 451 -4.73 6.60 -16.77
C LYS A 451 -3.54 6.48 -15.84
N VAL A 452 -3.43 7.37 -14.85
CA VAL A 452 -2.22 7.41 -14.00
C VAL A 452 -2.05 6.15 -13.15
N ILE A 453 -3.12 5.44 -12.82
CA ILE A 453 -3.08 4.19 -12.04
C ILE A 453 -2.20 3.16 -12.76
N ASP A 454 -2.46 2.91 -14.05
CA ASP A 454 -1.73 1.91 -14.84
C ASP A 454 -0.25 2.27 -14.99
N TYR A 455 0.06 3.57 -15.14
CA TYR A 455 1.44 4.05 -15.18
C TYR A 455 2.16 3.96 -13.82
N GLN A 456 1.46 4.22 -12.73
CA GLN A 456 2.03 4.17 -11.38
C GLN A 456 2.37 2.74 -10.95
N TYR A 457 1.60 1.74 -11.39
CA TYR A 457 1.86 0.34 -11.08
C TYR A 457 3.11 -0.22 -11.77
N ARG A 458 3.46 0.24 -12.99
CA ARG A 458 4.55 -0.34 -13.80
C ARG A 458 5.97 -0.14 -13.26
N GLY A 459 6.15 0.57 -12.14
CA GLY A 459 7.46 0.75 -11.49
C GLY A 459 8.53 1.49 -12.31
N LYS A 460 8.28 1.80 -13.59
CA LYS A 460 9.18 2.60 -14.42
C LYS A 460 9.15 4.04 -13.93
N PRO A 461 10.31 4.70 -13.77
CA PRO A 461 10.34 6.16 -13.70
C PRO A 461 9.58 6.65 -14.92
N ILE A 462 8.49 7.37 -14.69
CA ILE A 462 7.84 8.04 -15.80
C ILE A 462 8.81 9.17 -16.14
N GLU A 463 9.59 9.01 -17.21
CA GLU A 463 10.39 10.09 -17.80
C GLU A 463 9.46 11.22 -18.25
#